data_AF-A0A8H5VEX8-F1
#
_entry.id   AF-A0A8H5VEX8-F1
#
_cell.length_a   1.000
_cell.length_b   1.000
_cell.length_c   1.000
_cell.angle_alpha   90.00
_cell.angle_beta   90.00
_cell.angle_gamma   90.00
#
_symmetry.space_group_name_H-M   'P 1'
#
loop_
_entity.id
_entity.type
_entity.pdbx_description
1 polymer ?
#
loop_
_entity_poly.entity_id
_entity_poly.type
_entity_poly.pdbx_seq_one_letter_code
_entity_poly.pdbx_strand_id
1 'polypeptide(L)'
;MRYNLIQMILRSVALLMTLLLTALIGNVMASNIDAAGSATAAVNFVMFIAIVCWIVCIVGLLAFFVSALDKPLMQLPLDGIAVLFTFIGAIVLAAKLRVVNCGDINPKALPGDWIAWGSASDEGRCRRLQASTVFIWFLFACVSASLLLTIRTARNQFGSLRSAASRPSMSQISSSV
;
A
#
# COMPACT_ATOMS: atom_id res chain seq x y z
N MET A 1 15.22 -19.64 1.69
CA MET A 1 14.92 -19.19 3.07
C MET A 1 15.03 -17.67 3.26
N ARG A 2 16.14 -17.01 2.89
CA ARG A 2 16.31 -15.55 3.09
C ARG A 2 15.29 -14.64 2.40
N TYR A 3 14.82 -15.00 1.20
CA TYR A 3 13.86 -14.19 0.43
C TYR A 3 12.48 -14.08 1.13
N ASN A 4 12.03 -15.17 1.75
CA ASN A 4 10.74 -15.23 2.44
C ASN A 4 10.76 -14.41 3.74
N LEU A 5 11.91 -14.33 4.43
CA LEU A 5 12.05 -13.51 5.64
C LEU A 5 11.92 -12.01 5.32
N ILE A 6 12.58 -11.54 4.26
CA ILE A 6 12.51 -10.14 3.82
C ILE A 6 11.07 -9.78 3.43
N GLN A 7 10.40 -10.67 2.68
CA GLN A 7 9.00 -10.48 2.30
C GLN A 7 8.07 -10.44 3.53
N MET A 8 8.30 -11.30 4.52
CA MET A 8 7.53 -11.30 5.77
C MET A 8 7.67 -9.97 6.52
N ILE A 9 8.90 -9.48 6.69
CA ILE A 9 9.17 -8.20 7.36
C ILE A 9 8.49 -7.05 6.60
N LEU A 10 8.63 -6.99 5.27
CA LEU A 10 7.97 -5.97 4.44
C LEU A 10 6.45 -5.98 4.61
N ARG A 11 5.83 -7.15 4.66
CA ARG A 11 4.38 -7.29 4.87
C ARG A 11 3.95 -6.87 6.27
N SER A 12 4.72 -7.22 7.30
CA SER A 12 4.45 -6.80 8.69
C SER A 12 4.58 -5.28 8.85
N VAL A 13 5.61 -4.68 8.25
CA VAL A 13 5.80 -3.22 8.25
C VAL A 13 4.67 -2.54 7.47
N ALA A 14 4.29 -3.07 6.30
CA ALA A 14 3.16 -2.56 5.53
C ALA A 14 1.84 -2.64 6.32
N LEU A 15 1.60 -3.72 7.06
CA LEU A 15 0.44 -3.85 7.94
C LEU A 15 0.45 -2.81 9.06
N LEU A 16 1.61 -2.58 9.69
CA LEU A 16 1.76 -1.56 10.72
C LEU A 16 1.51 -0.16 10.17
N MET A 17 2.05 0.18 8.99
CA MET A 17 1.78 1.46 8.33
C MET A 17 0.31 1.60 7.96
N THR A 18 -0.35 0.52 7.54
CA THR A 18 -1.79 0.51 7.24
C THR A 18 -2.60 0.80 8.52
N LEU A 19 -2.26 0.16 9.64
CA LEU A 19 -2.91 0.41 10.93
C LEU A 19 -2.77 1.87 11.36
N LEU A 20 -1.56 2.42 11.31
CA LEU A 20 -1.31 3.82 11.66
C LEU A 20 -2.11 4.77 10.74
N LEU A 21 -2.08 4.54 9.42
CA LEU A 21 -2.86 5.31 8.47
C LEU A 21 -4.37 5.26 8.79
N THR A 22 -4.93 4.08 9.05
CA THR A 22 -6.35 3.93 9.42
C THR A 22 -6.67 4.67 10.71
N ALA A 23 -5.83 4.58 11.75
CA ALA A 23 -6.07 5.22 13.03
C ALA A 23 -6.07 6.76 12.92
N LEU A 24 -5.12 7.34 12.18
CA LEU A 24 -5.03 8.79 12.01
C LEU A 24 -6.17 9.32 11.14
N ILE A 25 -6.46 8.67 10.01
CA ILE A 25 -7.55 9.08 9.11
C ILE A 25 -8.91 8.90 9.79
N GLY A 26 -9.08 7.83 10.57
CA GLY A 26 -10.26 7.61 11.41
C GLY A 26 -10.50 8.74 12.41
N ASN A 27 -9.43 9.22 13.06
CA ASN A 27 -9.51 10.36 13.95
C ASN A 27 -9.87 11.66 13.20
N VAL A 28 -9.30 11.89 12.01
CA VAL A 28 -9.67 13.04 11.17
C VAL A 28 -11.15 13.03 10.83
N MET A 29 -11.71 11.87 10.46
CA MET A 29 -13.16 11.74 10.20
C MET A 29 -14.01 11.98 11.45
N ALA A 30 -13.61 11.46 12.62
CA ALA A 30 -14.33 11.68 13.87
C ALA A 30 -14.29 13.14 14.34
N SER A 31 -13.23 13.87 14.00
CA SER A 31 -13.04 15.29 14.35
C SER A 31 -13.66 16.27 13.34
N ASN A 32 -14.47 15.77 12.41
CA ASN A 32 -15.01 16.53 11.29
C ASN A 32 -16.25 17.35 11.70
N ILE A 33 -16.16 18.67 11.58
CA ILE A 33 -17.24 19.63 11.85
C ILE A 33 -17.41 20.45 10.56
N ASP A 34 -18.39 20.06 9.74
CA ASP A 34 -18.76 20.75 8.49
C ASP A 34 -17.61 21.09 7.54
N ALA A 35 -16.60 20.21 7.43
CA ALA A 35 -15.52 20.39 6.46
C ALA A 35 -16.05 20.37 5.01
N ALA A 36 -15.36 21.11 4.14
CA ALA A 36 -15.71 21.20 2.73
C ALA A 36 -15.87 19.83 2.06
N GLY A 37 -16.86 19.68 1.16
CA GLY A 37 -17.13 18.42 0.48
C GLY A 37 -15.93 17.82 -0.27
N SER A 38 -15.05 18.68 -0.79
CA SER A 38 -13.82 18.23 -1.45
C SER A 38 -12.78 17.66 -0.47
N ALA A 39 -12.76 18.16 0.76
CA ALA A 39 -11.90 17.67 1.83
C ALA A 39 -12.39 16.32 2.36
N THR A 40 -13.69 16.20 2.62
CA THR A 40 -14.31 14.95 3.10
C THR A 40 -14.20 13.83 2.06
N ALA A 41 -14.38 14.15 0.77
CA ALA A 41 -14.18 13.19 -0.32
C ALA A 41 -12.75 12.64 -0.37
N ALA A 42 -11.73 13.49 -0.19
CA ALA A 42 -10.33 13.06 -0.16
C ALA A 42 -10.04 12.15 1.03
N VAL A 43 -10.52 12.49 2.23
CA VAL A 43 -10.34 11.68 3.44
C VAL A 43 -11.04 10.32 3.31
N ASN A 44 -12.28 10.30 2.78
CA ASN A 44 -13.03 9.07 2.54
C ASN A 44 -12.34 8.16 1.52
N PHE A 45 -11.77 8.73 0.46
CA PHE A 45 -10.99 7.98 -0.52
C PHE A 45 -9.74 7.33 0.11
N VAL A 46 -9.02 8.05 0.98
CA VAL A 46 -7.86 7.48 1.70
C VAL A 46 -8.31 6.35 2.64
N MET A 47 -9.46 6.50 3.31
CA MET A 47 -10.00 5.42 4.16
C MET A 47 -10.32 4.16 3.33
N PHE A 48 -10.91 4.33 2.14
CA PHE A 48 -11.12 3.22 1.21
C PHE A 48 -9.80 2.52 0.84
N ILE A 49 -8.76 3.30 0.52
CA ILE A 49 -7.42 2.74 0.22
C ILE A 49 -6.87 1.97 1.43
N ALA A 50 -7.04 2.48 2.64
CA ALA A 50 -6.58 1.81 3.85
C ALA A 50 -7.25 0.43 4.02
N ILE A 51 -8.56 0.33 3.78
CA ILE A 51 -9.30 -0.95 3.83
C ILE A 51 -8.78 -1.93 2.76
N VAL A 52 -8.53 -1.46 1.54
CA VAL A 52 -7.93 -2.30 0.49
C VAL A 52 -6.54 -2.80 0.91
N CYS A 53 -5.73 -1.94 1.51
CA CYS A 53 -4.41 -2.30 2.02
C CYS A 53 -4.49 -3.32 3.16
N TRP A 54 -5.49 -3.23 4.03
CA TRP A 54 -5.74 -4.23 5.07
C TRP A 54 -5.95 -5.62 4.47
N ILE A 55 -6.83 -5.73 3.47
CA ILE A 55 -7.10 -6.99 2.77
C ILE A 55 -5.82 -7.54 2.14
N VAL A 56 -5.08 -6.71 1.40
CA VAL A 56 -3.84 -7.13 0.74
C VAL A 56 -2.78 -7.57 1.75
N CYS A 57 -2.60 -6.84 2.85
CA CYS A 57 -1.61 -7.16 3.88
C CYS A 57 -1.97 -8.44 4.63
N ILE A 58 -3.22 -8.62 5.03
CA ILE A 58 -3.68 -9.82 5.74
C ILE A 58 -3.55 -11.06 4.82
N VAL A 59 -4.04 -10.98 3.59
CA VAL A 59 -3.92 -12.11 2.63
C VAL A 59 -2.44 -12.41 2.34
N GLY A 60 -1.61 -11.38 2.17
CA GLY A 60 -0.17 -11.54 1.98
C GLY A 60 0.55 -12.16 3.19
N LEU A 61 0.10 -11.89 4.41
CA LEU A 61 0.62 -12.52 5.63
C LEU A 61 0.14 -13.97 5.81
N LEU A 62 -1.13 -14.24 5.51
CA LEU A 62 -1.69 -15.59 5.58
C LEU A 62 -1.03 -16.55 4.59
N ALA A 63 -0.50 -16.04 3.47
CA ALA A 63 0.26 -16.84 2.51
C ALA A 63 1.51 -17.51 3.10
N PHE A 64 2.09 -16.99 4.18
CA PHE A 64 3.21 -17.65 4.87
C PHE A 64 2.79 -18.91 5.64
N PHE A 65 1.52 -19.01 6.04
CA PHE A 65 0.98 -20.13 6.80
C PHE A 65 0.23 -21.12 5.89
N VAL A 66 -0.29 -20.65 4.75
CA VAL A 66 -1.13 -21.43 3.85
C VAL A 66 -0.50 -21.46 2.46
N SER A 67 0.13 -22.59 2.11
CA SER A 67 0.82 -22.78 0.82
C SER A 67 -0.08 -22.61 -0.41
N ALA A 68 -1.40 -22.78 -0.26
CA ALA A 68 -2.36 -22.55 -1.35
C ALA A 68 -2.43 -21.06 -1.78
N LEU A 69 -2.13 -20.14 -0.87
CA LEU A 69 -2.16 -18.69 -1.09
C LEU A 69 -0.79 -18.12 -1.55
N ASP A 70 0.28 -18.92 -1.47
CA ASP A 70 1.64 -18.52 -1.89
C ASP A 70 1.86 -18.58 -3.42
N LYS A 71 0.78 -18.70 -4.19
CA LYS A 71 0.86 -18.74 -5.65
C LYS A 71 1.09 -17.31 -6.19
N PRO A 72 2.12 -17.08 -7.03
CA PRO A 72 2.38 -15.74 -7.57
C PRO A 72 1.22 -15.17 -8.35
N LEU A 73 0.41 -16.02 -8.99
CA LEU A 73 -0.79 -15.63 -9.73
C LEU A 73 -1.83 -14.91 -8.84
N MET A 74 -1.88 -15.25 -7.55
CA MET A 74 -2.78 -14.60 -6.59
C MET A 74 -2.15 -13.37 -5.95
N GLN A 75 -0.86 -13.42 -5.60
CA GLN A 75 -0.19 -12.30 -4.93
C GLN A 75 0.09 -11.10 -5.86
N LEU A 76 0.41 -11.36 -7.13
CA LEU A 76 0.75 -10.31 -8.09
C LEU A 76 -0.36 -9.25 -8.28
N PRO A 77 -1.63 -9.61 -8.55
CA PRO A 77 -2.69 -8.61 -8.68
C PRO A 77 -2.98 -7.88 -7.36
N LEU A 78 -2.91 -8.59 -6.22
CA LEU A 78 -3.09 -7.98 -4.90
C LEU A 78 -2.05 -6.88 -4.63
N ASP A 79 -0.78 -7.17 -4.90
CA ASP A 79 0.31 -6.22 -4.73
C ASP A 79 0.21 -5.06 -5.73
N GLY A 80 -0.17 -5.35 -6.97
CA GLY A 80 -0.38 -4.32 -8.00
C GLY A 80 -1.49 -3.35 -7.63
N ILE A 81 -2.61 -3.86 -7.11
CA ILE A 81 -3.74 -3.06 -6.63
C ILE A 81 -3.30 -2.19 -5.43
N ALA A 82 -2.59 -2.75 -4.46
CA ALA A 82 -2.09 -1.98 -3.32
C ALA A 82 -1.13 -0.87 -3.75
N VAL A 83 -0.19 -1.15 -4.65
CA VAL A 83 0.75 -0.13 -5.18
C VAL A 83 -0.01 0.99 -5.90
N LEU A 84 -0.95 0.65 -6.78
CA LEU A 84 -1.73 1.63 -7.53
C LEU A 84 -2.52 2.56 -6.58
N PHE A 85 -3.27 1.98 -5.65
CA PHE A 85 -4.12 2.75 -4.75
C PHE A 85 -3.33 3.56 -3.73
N THR A 86 -2.26 3.02 -3.15
CA THR A 86 -1.41 3.76 -2.21
C THR A 86 -0.71 4.93 -2.89
N PHE A 87 -0.27 4.76 -4.15
CA PHE A 87 0.32 5.84 -4.94
C PHE A 87 -0.68 6.98 -5.19
N ILE A 88 -1.90 6.65 -5.65
CA ILE A 88 -2.95 7.65 -5.88
C ILE A 88 -3.31 8.36 -4.56
N GLY A 89 -3.50 7.61 -3.47
CA GLY A 89 -3.80 8.18 -2.16
C GLY A 89 -2.71 9.11 -1.64
N ALA A 90 -1.44 8.74 -1.82
CA ALA A 90 -0.30 9.56 -1.41
C ALA A 90 -0.27 10.89 -2.16
N ILE A 91 -0.52 10.87 -3.47
CA ILE A 91 -0.61 12.08 -4.30
C ILE A 91 -1.79 12.95 -3.87
N VAL A 92 -2.98 12.36 -3.68
CA VAL A 92 -4.18 13.10 -3.28
C VAL A 92 -3.98 13.82 -1.93
N LEU A 93 -3.42 13.13 -0.94
CA LEU A 93 -3.11 13.71 0.37
C LEU A 93 -2.08 14.84 0.25
N ALA A 94 -0.99 14.63 -0.46
CA ALA A 94 0.06 15.64 -0.64
C ALA A 94 -0.47 16.88 -1.37
N ALA A 95 -1.23 16.70 -2.45
CA ALA A 95 -1.79 17.79 -3.24
C ALA A 95 -2.86 18.60 -2.50
N LYS A 96 -3.61 17.96 -1.60
CA LYS A 96 -4.64 18.63 -0.78
C LYS A 96 -4.07 19.30 0.46
N LEU A 97 -3.02 18.74 1.08
CA LEU A 97 -2.44 19.30 2.29
C LEU A 97 -1.72 20.62 2.02
N ARG A 98 -0.95 20.74 0.92
CA ARG A 98 -0.24 21.95 0.44
C ARG A 98 0.71 22.68 1.41
N VAL A 99 0.62 22.44 2.70
CA VAL A 99 1.30 23.18 3.76
C VAL A 99 2.19 22.22 4.54
N VAL A 100 3.41 22.68 4.82
CA VAL A 100 4.41 21.90 5.56
C VAL A 100 4.46 22.28 7.04
N ASN A 101 4.02 23.50 7.39
CA ASN A 101 4.05 24.03 8.75
C ASN A 101 2.63 24.18 9.32
N CYS A 102 2.18 23.19 10.10
CA CYS A 102 0.87 23.23 10.77
C CYS A 102 0.83 24.15 12.01
N GLY A 103 1.97 24.66 12.49
CA GLY A 103 2.05 25.53 13.67
C GLY A 103 1.80 27.02 13.39
N ASP A 104 1.76 27.42 12.12
CA ASP A 104 1.44 28.79 11.70
C ASP A 104 0.56 28.74 10.45
N ILE A 105 -0.74 28.57 10.67
CA ILE A 105 -1.74 28.45 9.60
C ILE A 105 -2.20 29.86 9.22
N ASN A 106 -1.79 30.32 8.02
CA ASN A 106 -2.26 31.60 7.49
C ASN A 106 -3.54 31.40 6.66
N PRO A 107 -4.74 31.81 7.16
CA PRO A 107 -6.01 31.59 6.46
C PRO A 107 -6.13 32.39 5.15
N LYS A 108 -5.33 33.45 4.94
CA LYS A 108 -5.33 34.22 3.68
C LYS A 108 -4.54 33.54 2.56
N ALA A 109 -3.62 32.64 2.93
CA ALA A 109 -2.79 31.90 1.97
C ALA A 109 -3.43 30.58 1.53
N LEU A 110 -4.52 30.16 2.17
CA LEU A 110 -5.16 28.86 1.98
C LEU A 110 -6.54 29.00 1.35
N PRO A 111 -6.91 28.10 0.44
CA PRO A 111 -8.23 28.13 -0.16
C PRO A 111 -9.30 27.73 0.88
N GLY A 112 -10.53 28.19 0.67
CA GLY A 112 -11.66 27.88 1.56
C GLY A 112 -12.04 26.40 1.61
N ASP A 113 -11.59 25.59 0.64
CA ASP A 113 -11.83 24.14 0.55
C ASP A 113 -10.65 23.30 1.07
N TRP A 114 -9.74 23.89 1.84
CA TRP A 114 -8.55 23.22 2.35
C TRP A 114 -8.87 22.05 3.29
N ILE A 115 -8.08 20.97 3.18
CA ILE A 115 -8.38 19.68 3.81
C ILE A 115 -8.32 19.67 5.34
N ALA A 116 -7.57 20.59 5.93
CA ALA A 116 -7.38 20.69 7.37
C ALA A 116 -8.40 21.62 8.06
N TRP A 117 -9.28 22.30 7.32
CA TRP A 117 -10.43 23.00 7.90
C TRP A 117 -11.51 22.03 8.37
N GLY A 118 -12.33 22.51 9.31
CA GLY A 118 -13.53 21.80 9.79
C GLY A 118 -13.22 20.86 10.96
N SER A 119 -12.49 21.37 11.95
CA SER A 119 -12.27 20.69 13.24
C SER A 119 -12.27 21.69 14.40
N ALA A 120 -12.42 21.20 15.63
CA ALA A 120 -12.28 22.02 16.83
C ALA A 120 -10.86 22.59 17.00
N SER A 121 -9.86 21.94 16.39
CA SER A 121 -8.48 22.43 16.28
C SER A 121 -7.91 22.06 14.90
N ASP A 122 -7.89 23.03 14.01
CA ASP A 122 -7.38 22.86 12.63
C ASP A 122 -5.88 22.54 12.61
N GLU A 123 -5.11 23.07 13.58
CA GLU A 123 -3.70 22.69 13.78
C GLU A 123 -3.55 21.19 14.08
N GLY A 124 -4.36 20.66 14.99
CA GLY A 124 -4.35 19.25 15.32
C GLY A 124 -4.73 18.37 14.12
N ARG A 125 -5.72 18.80 13.34
CA ARG A 125 -6.13 18.11 12.10
C ARG A 125 -5.02 18.14 11.04
N CYS A 126 -4.38 19.28 10.83
CA CYS A 126 -3.25 19.44 9.92
C CYS A 126 -2.09 18.50 10.28
N ARG A 127 -1.67 18.45 11.55
CA ARG A 127 -0.58 17.56 12.01
C ARG A 127 -0.89 16.08 11.76
N ARG A 128 -2.14 15.66 11.99
CA ARG A 128 -2.58 14.27 11.70
C ARG A 128 -2.57 13.95 10.22
N LEU A 129 -2.99 14.89 9.37
CA LEU A 129 -2.95 14.72 7.91
C LEU A 129 -1.52 14.70 7.36
N GLN A 130 -0.62 15.51 7.94
CA GLN A 130 0.80 15.48 7.61
C GLN A 130 1.43 14.13 7.96
N ALA A 131 1.19 13.62 9.18
CA ALA A 131 1.64 12.30 9.58
C ALA A 131 1.05 11.19 8.69
N SER A 132 -0.24 11.28 8.35
CA SER A 132 -0.90 10.34 7.44
C SER A 132 -0.26 10.34 6.05
N THR A 133 0.15 11.51 5.54
CA THR A 133 0.84 11.66 4.26
C THR A 133 2.19 10.92 4.29
N VAL A 134 2.94 11.02 5.40
CA VAL A 134 4.20 10.29 5.56
C VAL A 134 3.94 8.78 5.60
N PHE A 135 2.96 8.32 6.39
CA PHE A 135 2.67 6.88 6.51
C PHE A 135 2.22 6.26 5.20
N ILE A 136 1.41 6.94 4.39
CA ILE A 136 0.98 6.41 3.09
C ILE A 136 2.14 6.33 2.07
N TRP A 137 3.11 7.26 2.12
CA TRP A 137 4.34 7.17 1.31
C TRP A 137 5.22 6.00 1.73
N PHE A 138 5.40 5.79 3.04
CA PHE A 138 6.12 4.62 3.55
C PHE A 138 5.40 3.31 3.19
N LEU A 139 4.08 3.29 3.29
CA LEU A 139 3.26 2.16 2.88
C LEU A 139 3.46 1.86 1.38
N PHE A 140 3.38 2.89 0.52
CA PHE A 140 3.66 2.78 -0.92
C PHE A 140 5.04 2.16 -1.20
N ALA A 141 6.08 2.61 -0.49
CA ALA A 141 7.42 2.06 -0.65
C ALA A 141 7.47 0.57 -0.26
N CYS A 142 6.81 0.18 0.84
CA CYS A 142 6.77 -1.21 1.31
C CYS A 142 5.99 -2.12 0.35
N VAL A 143 4.83 -1.69 -0.16
CA VAL A 143 4.04 -2.49 -1.10
C VAL A 143 4.70 -2.56 -2.48
N SER A 144 5.38 -1.49 -2.91
CA SER A 144 6.21 -1.48 -4.13
C SER A 144 7.37 -2.46 -4.03
N ALA A 145 8.10 -2.46 -2.92
CA ALA A 145 9.16 -3.43 -2.66
C ALA A 145 8.61 -4.86 -2.65
N SER A 146 7.45 -5.08 -2.00
CA SER A 146 6.78 -6.39 -1.99
C SER A 146 6.41 -6.86 -3.40
N LEU A 147 5.83 -5.98 -4.23
CA LEU A 147 5.49 -6.27 -5.62
C LEU A 147 6.72 -6.68 -6.43
N LEU A 148 7.85 -5.98 -6.28
CA LEU A 148 9.09 -6.32 -6.98
C LEU A 148 9.62 -7.71 -6.58
N LEU A 149 9.48 -8.09 -5.31
CA LEU A 149 9.83 -9.44 -4.87
C LEU A 149 8.88 -10.48 -5.47
N THR A 150 7.57 -10.21 -5.47
CA THR A 150 6.55 -11.07 -6.09
C THR A 150 6.81 -11.28 -7.59
N ILE A 151 7.16 -10.21 -8.33
CA ILE A 151 7.52 -10.27 -9.75
C ILE A 151 8.76 -11.14 -9.97
N ARG A 152 9.80 -10.99 -9.13
CA ARG A 152 11.01 -11.81 -9.23
C ARG A 152 10.71 -13.29 -8.99
N THR A 153 9.89 -13.60 -7.98
CA THR A 153 9.44 -14.98 -7.70
C THR A 153 8.63 -15.56 -8.85
N ALA A 154 7.68 -14.79 -9.40
CA ALA A 154 6.89 -15.19 -10.56
C ALA A 154 7.81 -15.48 -11.76
N ARG A 155 8.76 -14.59 -12.08
CA ARG A 155 9.72 -14.78 -13.17
C ARG A 155 10.57 -16.03 -13.01
N ASN A 156 11.01 -16.35 -11.79
CA ASN A 156 11.80 -17.55 -11.53
C ASN A 156 10.97 -18.84 -11.73
N GLN A 157 9.70 -18.84 -11.30
CA GLN A 157 8.80 -19.98 -11.51
C GLN A 157 8.40 -20.16 -12.98
N PHE A 158 7.99 -19.09 -13.66
CA PHE A 158 7.54 -19.14 -15.06
C PHE A 158 8.69 -19.23 -16.07
N GLY A 159 9.87 -18.69 -15.75
CA GLY A 159 11.08 -18.82 -16.58
C GLY A 159 11.64 -20.24 -16.58
N SER A 160 11.54 -20.94 -15.45
CA SER A 160 11.90 -22.37 -15.34
C SER A 160 10.99 -23.25 -16.22
N LEU A 161 9.69 -22.94 -16.30
CA LEU A 161 8.75 -23.65 -17.17
C LEU A 161 9.09 -23.49 -18.67
N ARG A 162 9.54 -22.30 -19.09
CA ARG A 162 10.01 -22.09 -20.48
C ARG A 162 11.31 -22.83 -20.78
N SER A 163 12.22 -22.91 -19.80
CA SER A 163 13.47 -23.67 -19.94
C SER A 163 13.29 -25.20 -19.86
N ALA A 164 12.23 -25.66 -19.17
CA ALA A 164 11.83 -27.07 -19.12
C ALA A 164 11.08 -27.48 -20.40
N ALA A 165 10.23 -26.60 -20.96
CA ALA A 165 9.59 -26.81 -22.25
C ALA A 165 10.58 -26.79 -23.44
N SER A 166 11.73 -26.12 -23.30
CA SER A 166 12.80 -26.09 -24.30
C SER A 166 13.86 -27.18 -24.12
N ARG A 167 13.71 -28.09 -23.14
CA ARG A 167 14.57 -29.27 -23.01
C ARG A 167 13.84 -30.47 -23.62
N PRO A 168 14.31 -31.02 -24.75
CA PRO A 168 13.77 -32.28 -25.25
C PRO A 168 13.95 -33.33 -24.15
N SER A 169 12.88 -34.04 -23.84
CA SER A 169 12.96 -35.33 -23.16
C SER A 169 13.88 -36.20 -24.00
N MET A 170 15.14 -36.38 -23.58
CA MET A 170 15.99 -37.40 -24.16
C MET A 170 15.33 -38.74 -23.86
N SER A 171 14.71 -39.34 -24.87
CA SER A 171 14.50 -40.77 -24.90
C SER A 171 15.90 -41.38 -24.75
N GLN A 172 16.19 -41.96 -23.59
CA GLN A 172 17.28 -42.90 -23.49
C GLN A 172 16.92 -44.07 -24.39
N ILE A 173 17.41 -44.01 -25.62
CA ILE A 173 17.53 -45.15 -26.50
C ILE A 173 18.56 -46.05 -25.81
N SER A 174 18.09 -47.00 -25.02
CA SER A 174 18.88 -48.19 -24.72
C SER A 174 18.98 -48.97 -26.04
N SER A 175 19.90 -48.57 -26.92
CA SER A 175 20.31 -49.40 -28.04
C SER A 175 21.01 -50.63 -27.49
N SER A 176 20.31 -51.75 -27.59
CA SER A 176 20.80 -53.13 -27.63
C SER A 176 22.30 -53.31 -27.88
N VAL A 177 23.00 -53.92 -26.93
CA VAL A 177 23.79 -55.18 -27.10
C VAL A 177 23.72 -55.94 -25.79
#